data_AF-A0A812UZJ3-F1
#
_entry.id   AF-A0A812UZJ3-F1
#
_cell.length_a   1.000
_cell.length_b   1.000
_cell.length_c   1.000
_cell.angle_alpha   90.00
_cell.angle_beta   90.00
_cell.angle_gamma   90.00
#
_symmetry.space_group_name_H-M   'P 1'
#
loop_
_entity.id
_entity.type
_entity.pdbx_description
1 polymer ?
#
loop_
_entity_poly.entity_id
_entity_poly.type
_entity_poly.pdbx_seq_one_letter_code
_entity_poly.pdbx_strand_id
1 'polypeptide(L)'
;MNVLSPFERSHLSTDGHINLAKRLKNPEDVQRWTRALREWQAPGTCLRVHLEHNDLTEEQAADILNAIGGNVQAVYLHHNRIRSLQTLTSFLHKHSRTLLELHLSHNQLCTLEAEALLLQIVEPAVHSSNHAPSSICSWVRLEFNCIDVKKLTDRLPTSITRRLQVDDNGCTPTRCCCENRRQNQRIHTKFLPLQYTVMPDTEDIDDQ
;
A
#
# COMPACT_ATOMS: atom_id res chain seq x y z
N MET A 1 23.25 -21.17 2.09
CA MET A 1 22.21 -22.22 2.19
C MET A 1 20.90 -21.52 2.45
N ASN A 2 19.82 -21.92 1.79
CA ASN A 2 18.51 -21.26 1.89
C ASN A 2 17.79 -21.82 3.14
N VAL A 3 17.85 -21.10 4.27
CA VAL A 3 17.50 -21.61 5.62
C VAL A 3 16.05 -21.31 6.01
N LEU A 4 15.16 -21.16 5.02
CA LEU A 4 13.75 -20.98 5.32
C LEU A 4 13.17 -22.27 5.91
N SER A 5 12.60 -22.15 7.10
CA SER A 5 11.83 -23.21 7.76
C SER A 5 10.61 -23.61 6.91
N PRO A 6 10.08 -24.85 7.06
CA PRO A 6 8.85 -25.25 6.39
C PRO A 6 7.68 -24.29 6.64
N PHE A 7 7.62 -23.71 7.85
CA PHE A 7 6.64 -22.69 8.20
C PHE A 7 6.77 -21.44 7.33
N GLU A 8 7.99 -20.91 7.17
CA GLU A 8 8.23 -19.72 6.33
C GLU A 8 7.87 -19.96 4.87
N ARG A 9 8.27 -21.11 4.33
CA ARG A 9 7.98 -21.49 2.93
C ARG A 9 6.48 -21.54 2.64
N SER A 10 5.67 -21.99 3.59
CA SER A 10 4.21 -22.05 3.38
C SER A 10 3.53 -20.69 3.22
N HIS A 11 4.20 -19.60 3.62
CA HIS A 11 3.67 -18.22 3.49
C HIS A 11 4.42 -17.39 2.43
N LEU A 12 5.52 -17.92 1.89
CA LEU A 12 6.29 -17.36 0.78
C LEU A 12 6.05 -18.22 -0.45
N SER A 13 4.93 -17.96 -1.13
CA SER A 13 4.50 -18.76 -2.28
C SER A 13 5.35 -18.45 -3.51
N THR A 14 5.66 -19.50 -4.27
CA THR A 14 6.25 -19.40 -5.61
C THR A 14 5.29 -18.78 -6.63
N ASP A 15 4.00 -18.73 -6.31
CA ASP A 15 2.95 -18.19 -7.20
C ASP A 15 2.83 -16.66 -7.09
N GLY A 16 3.81 -16.00 -6.46
CA GLY A 16 3.90 -14.55 -6.35
C GLY A 16 3.10 -13.95 -5.20
N HIS A 17 2.95 -14.68 -4.09
CA HIS A 17 2.26 -14.20 -2.90
C HIS A 17 3.14 -14.31 -1.64
N ILE A 18 3.25 -13.20 -0.90
CA ILE A 18 3.78 -13.17 0.47
C ILE A 18 2.58 -12.94 1.38
N ASN A 19 2.24 -13.91 2.23
CA ASN A 19 1.10 -13.78 3.14
C ASN A 19 1.52 -13.77 4.62
N LEU A 20 1.67 -12.57 5.18
CA LEU A 20 2.00 -12.36 6.60
C LEU A 20 0.86 -11.65 7.35
N ALA A 21 -0.35 -11.66 6.80
CA ALA A 21 -1.52 -11.08 7.45
C ALA A 21 -1.79 -11.76 8.81
N LYS A 22 -1.98 -10.97 9.86
CA LYS A 22 -2.21 -11.46 11.24
C LYS A 22 -1.08 -12.34 11.81
N ARG A 23 0.14 -12.26 11.27
CA ARG A 23 1.30 -13.09 11.69
C ARG A 23 2.43 -12.32 12.38
N LEU A 24 2.36 -11.00 12.42
CA LEU A 24 3.44 -10.13 12.90
C LEU A 24 2.98 -9.46 14.19
N LYS A 25 2.82 -10.24 15.26
CA LYS A 25 2.16 -9.77 16.49
C LYS A 25 3.11 -9.07 17.45
N ASN A 26 4.40 -9.28 17.28
CA ASN A 26 5.44 -8.67 18.10
C ASN A 26 6.68 -8.32 17.25
N PRO A 27 7.63 -7.55 17.80
CA PRO A 27 8.85 -7.16 17.08
C PRO A 27 9.73 -8.34 16.64
N GLU A 28 9.72 -9.46 17.37
CA GLU A 28 10.52 -10.64 17.02
C GLU A 28 10.01 -11.32 15.74
N ASP A 29 8.68 -11.37 15.57
CA ASP A 29 8.07 -11.84 14.32
C ASP A 29 8.50 -10.97 13.13
N VAL A 30 8.46 -9.65 13.30
CA VAL A 30 8.91 -8.69 12.27
C VAL A 30 10.36 -8.94 11.89
N GLN A 31 11.26 -9.07 12.87
CA GLN A 31 12.68 -9.32 12.62
C GLN A 31 12.91 -10.67 11.93
N ARG A 32 12.20 -11.71 12.38
CA ARG A 32 12.28 -13.06 11.80
C ARG A 32 11.87 -13.04 10.34
N TRP A 33 10.72 -12.47 10.02
CA TRP A 33 10.21 -12.41 8.64
C TRP A 33 11.05 -11.50 7.76
N THR A 34 11.55 -10.38 8.30
CA THR A 34 12.49 -9.50 7.59
C THR A 34 13.75 -10.27 7.19
N ARG A 35 14.31 -11.10 8.08
CA ARG A 35 15.45 -11.96 7.76
C ARG A 35 15.10 -13.01 6.71
N ALA A 36 13.98 -13.70 6.90
CA ALA A 36 13.50 -14.71 5.96
C ALA A 36 13.32 -14.14 4.54
N LEU A 37 12.74 -12.96 4.41
CA LEU A 37 12.52 -12.30 3.12
C LEU A 37 13.84 -11.89 2.43
N ARG A 38 14.86 -11.48 3.19
CA ARG A 38 16.20 -11.18 2.64
C ARG A 38 16.89 -12.42 2.07
N GLU A 39 16.68 -13.56 2.70
CA GLU A 39 17.24 -14.85 2.25
C GLU A 39 16.40 -15.50 1.15
N TRP A 40 15.11 -15.14 1.09
CA TRP A 40 14.19 -15.67 0.10
C TRP A 40 14.48 -15.11 -1.28
N GLN A 41 14.77 -16.02 -2.21
CA GLN A 41 14.86 -15.68 -3.63
C GLN A 41 13.44 -15.55 -4.17
N ALA A 42 12.98 -14.32 -4.27
CA ALA A 42 11.68 -14.02 -4.86
C ALA A 42 11.58 -14.64 -6.27
N PRO A 43 10.43 -15.24 -6.63
CA PRO A 43 10.21 -15.70 -7.99
C PRO A 43 10.32 -14.50 -8.95
N GLY A 44 10.69 -14.76 -10.21
CA GLY A 44 10.76 -13.72 -11.26
C GLY A 44 9.40 -13.10 -11.64
N THR A 45 8.34 -13.40 -10.90
CA THR A 45 6.98 -12.88 -11.06
C THR A 45 6.76 -11.64 -10.19
N CYS A 46 5.73 -10.85 -10.49
CA CYS A 46 5.33 -9.76 -9.60
C CYS A 46 4.64 -10.30 -8.35
N LEU A 47 4.91 -9.68 -7.20
CA LEU A 47 4.47 -10.12 -5.89
C LEU A 47 3.23 -9.37 -5.39
N ARG A 48 2.34 -10.08 -4.72
CA ARG A 48 1.29 -9.53 -3.87
C ARG A 48 1.67 -9.75 -2.41
N VAL A 49 1.72 -8.67 -1.64
CA VAL A 49 2.25 -8.65 -0.28
C VAL A 49 1.14 -8.32 0.70
N HIS A 50 0.79 -9.28 1.55
CA HIS A 50 -0.25 -9.16 2.56
C HIS A 50 0.36 -8.95 3.94
N LEU A 51 0.14 -7.76 4.50
CA LEU A 51 0.65 -7.29 5.81
C LEU A 51 -0.47 -6.73 6.68
N GLU A 52 -1.73 -6.96 6.32
CA GLU A 52 -2.89 -6.46 7.03
C GLU A 52 -3.08 -7.09 8.43
N HIS A 53 -3.72 -6.35 9.33
CA HIS A 53 -4.10 -6.80 10.68
C HIS A 53 -2.92 -7.24 11.59
N ASN A 54 -1.85 -6.45 11.57
CA ASN A 54 -0.62 -6.76 12.30
C ASN A 54 -0.21 -5.68 13.31
N ASP A 55 -0.98 -4.59 13.47
CA ASP A 55 -0.61 -3.48 14.35
C ASP A 55 0.76 -2.85 14.03
N LEU A 56 1.25 -2.99 12.80
CA LEU A 56 2.58 -2.54 12.40
C LEU A 56 2.69 -1.01 12.47
N THR A 57 3.84 -0.53 12.96
CA THR A 57 4.26 0.85 12.75
C THR A 57 4.82 1.04 11.33
N GLU A 58 4.98 2.28 10.90
CA GLU A 58 5.61 2.62 9.62
C GLU A 58 7.06 2.09 9.49
N GLU A 59 7.85 2.02 10.57
CA GLU A 59 9.20 1.46 10.54
C GLU A 59 9.17 -0.05 10.33
N GLN A 60 8.31 -0.76 11.05
CA GLN A 60 8.19 -2.21 10.93
C GLN A 60 7.68 -2.62 9.54
N ALA A 61 6.70 -1.90 9.00
CA ALA A 61 6.23 -2.09 7.64
C ALA A 61 7.36 -1.83 6.62
N ALA A 62 8.15 -0.77 6.82
CA ALA A 62 9.28 -0.44 5.95
C ALA A 62 10.37 -1.52 5.98
N ASP A 63 10.73 -2.04 7.15
CA ASP A 63 11.73 -3.09 7.30
C ASP A 63 11.37 -4.34 6.49
N ILE A 64 10.11 -4.77 6.59
CA ILE A 64 9.59 -5.93 5.86
C ILE A 64 9.57 -5.65 4.36
N LEU A 65 9.01 -4.52 3.94
CA LEU A 65 8.87 -4.19 2.51
C LEU A 65 10.21 -3.99 1.82
N ASN A 66 11.19 -3.39 2.49
CA ASN A 66 12.53 -3.19 1.97
C ASN A 66 13.34 -4.49 1.90
N ALA A 67 12.99 -5.51 2.70
CA ALA A 67 13.60 -6.83 2.61
C ALA A 67 13.19 -7.63 1.36
N ILE A 68 12.17 -7.20 0.63
CA ILE A 68 11.65 -7.91 -0.55
C ILE A 68 12.55 -7.64 -1.78
N GLY A 69 13.15 -8.72 -2.30
CA GLY A 69 14.05 -8.68 -3.46
C GLY A 69 13.39 -8.68 -4.84
N GLY A 70 12.05 -8.79 -4.93
CA GLY A 70 11.30 -8.92 -6.19
C GLY A 70 10.46 -7.69 -6.58
N ASN A 71 9.88 -7.71 -7.78
CA ASN A 71 8.92 -6.68 -8.21
C ASN A 71 7.60 -6.83 -7.46
N VAL A 72 7.07 -5.76 -6.90
CA VAL A 72 5.82 -5.79 -6.14
C VAL A 72 4.70 -5.12 -6.94
N GLN A 73 3.56 -5.81 -7.06
CA GLN A 73 2.38 -5.34 -7.77
C GLN A 73 1.27 -4.86 -6.84
N ALA A 74 1.12 -5.48 -5.67
CA ALA A 74 0.10 -5.09 -4.71
C ALA A 74 0.65 -5.18 -3.28
N VAL A 75 0.30 -4.18 -2.46
CA VAL A 75 0.62 -4.16 -1.03
C VAL A 75 -0.65 -3.90 -0.23
N TYR A 76 -0.94 -4.81 0.70
CA TYR A 76 -2.06 -4.72 1.62
C TYR A 76 -1.53 -4.41 3.04
N LEU A 77 -1.74 -3.17 3.49
CA LEU A 77 -1.31 -2.65 4.79
C LEU A 77 -2.49 -2.18 5.65
N HIS A 78 -3.71 -2.59 5.32
CA HIS A 78 -4.88 -2.14 6.06
C HIS A 78 -4.94 -2.73 7.47
N HIS A 79 -5.56 -2.02 8.42
CA HIS A 79 -5.58 -2.41 9.84
C HIS A 79 -4.17 -2.54 10.44
N ASN A 80 -3.41 -1.45 10.37
CA ASN A 80 -2.12 -1.29 11.05
C ASN A 80 -2.11 0.07 11.77
N ARG A 81 -0.96 0.49 12.30
CA ARG A 81 -0.79 1.75 13.05
C ARG A 81 0.07 2.75 12.31
N ILE A 82 0.04 2.72 10.97
CA ILE A 82 0.88 3.57 10.13
C ILE A 82 0.38 5.01 10.21
N ARG A 83 1.27 5.90 10.66
CA ARG A 83 0.97 7.34 10.79
C ARG A 83 1.61 8.17 9.69
N SER A 84 2.76 7.73 9.20
CA SER A 84 3.50 8.37 8.13
C SER A 84 3.92 7.38 7.05
N LEU A 85 4.08 7.88 5.83
CA LEU A 85 4.61 7.11 4.70
C LEU A 85 6.05 7.48 4.36
N GLN A 86 6.67 8.37 5.13
CA GLN A 86 8.03 8.84 4.88
C GLN A 86 9.04 7.67 4.85
N THR A 87 8.94 6.72 5.77
CA THR A 87 9.81 5.53 5.82
C THR A 87 9.55 4.55 4.66
N LEU A 88 8.36 4.61 4.05
CA LEU A 88 7.96 3.79 2.90
C LEU A 88 8.30 4.43 1.55
N THR A 89 8.71 5.71 1.53
CA THR A 89 9.04 6.48 0.32
C THR A 89 10.00 5.75 -0.59
N SER A 90 11.08 5.18 -0.06
CA SER A 90 12.10 4.46 -0.85
C SER A 90 11.53 3.21 -1.51
N PHE A 91 10.68 2.46 -0.78
CA PHE A 91 9.98 1.29 -1.32
C PHE A 91 9.01 1.70 -2.44
N LEU A 92 8.18 2.72 -2.19
CA LEU A 92 7.21 3.23 -3.17
C LEU A 92 7.91 3.75 -4.43
N HIS A 93 9.04 4.42 -4.28
CA HIS A 93 9.85 4.89 -5.41
C HIS A 93 10.43 3.72 -6.21
N LYS A 94 11.06 2.75 -5.53
CA LYS A 94 11.63 1.53 -6.14
C LYS A 94 10.59 0.76 -6.95
N HIS A 95 9.37 0.67 -6.44
CA HIS A 95 8.28 -0.10 -7.07
C HIS A 95 7.29 0.74 -7.86
N SER A 96 7.54 2.04 -8.07
CA SER A 96 6.63 2.96 -8.78
C SER A 96 6.14 2.44 -10.13
N ARG A 97 6.98 1.71 -10.87
CA ARG A 97 6.63 1.15 -12.20
C ARG A 97 5.89 -0.19 -12.17
N THR A 98 5.85 -0.86 -11.02
CA THR A 98 5.29 -2.22 -10.88
C THR A 98 4.10 -2.26 -9.93
N LEU A 99 4.05 -1.36 -8.95
CA LEU A 99 2.97 -1.25 -7.97
C LEU A 99 1.69 -0.71 -8.62
N LEU A 100 0.64 -1.51 -8.58
CA LEU A 100 -0.69 -1.19 -9.08
C LEU A 100 -1.70 -0.93 -7.96
N GLU A 101 -1.50 -1.55 -6.81
CA GLU A 101 -2.44 -1.52 -5.69
C GLU A 101 -1.72 -1.22 -4.36
N LEU A 102 -2.23 -0.26 -3.61
CA LEU A 102 -1.77 0.08 -2.26
C LEU A 102 -2.97 0.27 -1.33
N HIS A 103 -3.13 -0.63 -0.37
CA HIS A 103 -4.24 -0.55 0.58
C HIS A 103 -3.73 -0.08 1.94
N LEU A 104 -4.15 1.11 2.34
CA LEU A 104 -3.76 1.78 3.59
C LEU A 104 -4.97 2.10 4.47
N SER A 105 -6.12 1.45 4.23
CA SER A 105 -7.31 1.69 5.03
C SER A 105 -7.15 1.26 6.48
N HIS A 106 -7.90 1.86 7.42
CA HIS A 106 -7.79 1.55 8.85
C HIS A 106 -6.34 1.70 9.36
N ASN A 107 -5.75 2.88 9.11
CA ASN A 107 -4.48 3.30 9.68
C ASN A 107 -4.69 4.67 10.35
N GLN A 108 -3.60 5.41 10.59
CA GLN A 108 -3.61 6.68 11.29
C GLN A 108 -3.00 7.80 10.43
N LEU A 109 -3.10 7.67 9.10
CA LEU A 109 -2.57 8.68 8.17
C LEU A 109 -3.33 9.99 8.29
N CYS A 110 -2.62 11.11 8.32
CA CYS A 110 -3.23 12.43 8.28
C CYS A 110 -3.32 12.99 6.85
N THR A 111 -4.01 14.12 6.68
CA THR A 111 -4.13 14.82 5.38
C THR A 111 -2.80 15.08 4.69
N LEU A 112 -1.75 15.46 5.44
CA LEU A 112 -0.43 15.76 4.86
C LEU A 112 0.23 14.51 4.27
N GLU A 113 0.10 13.38 4.94
CA GLU A 113 0.68 12.11 4.49
C GLU A 113 -0.07 11.56 3.27
N ALA A 114 -1.40 11.71 3.24
CA ALA A 114 -2.21 11.36 2.08
C ALA A 114 -1.88 12.24 0.86
N GLU A 115 -1.66 13.53 1.07
CA GLU A 115 -1.21 14.46 0.03
C GLU A 115 0.16 14.05 -0.52
N ALA A 116 1.14 13.82 0.36
CA ALA A 116 2.49 13.42 -0.03
C ALA A 116 2.50 12.11 -0.84
N LEU A 117 1.72 11.12 -0.41
CA LEU A 117 1.54 9.87 -1.15
C LEU A 117 1.00 10.11 -2.55
N LEU A 118 -0.10 10.86 -2.66
CA LEU A 118 -0.78 11.12 -3.93
C LEU A 118 0.11 11.91 -4.89
N LEU A 119 0.89 12.87 -4.40
CA LEU A 119 1.90 13.55 -5.21
C LEU A 119 2.95 12.55 -5.71
N GLN A 120 3.52 11.74 -4.80
CA GLN A 120 4.62 10.82 -5.12
C GLN A 120 4.24 9.73 -6.14
N ILE A 121 3.04 9.15 -6.04
CA ILE A 121 2.62 8.07 -6.95
C ILE A 121 2.11 8.60 -8.31
N VAL A 122 1.88 9.92 -8.43
CA VAL A 122 1.29 10.54 -9.62
C VAL A 122 2.28 11.37 -10.43
N GLU A 123 3.21 12.07 -9.77
CA GLU A 123 4.21 12.91 -10.43
C GLU A 123 5.08 12.18 -11.48
N PRO A 124 5.51 10.92 -11.28
CA PRO A 124 6.26 10.17 -12.28
C PRO A 124 5.49 9.98 -13.60
N ALA A 125 4.17 10.18 -13.61
CA ALA A 125 3.33 10.03 -14.79
C ALA A 125 3.31 11.25 -15.72
N VAL A 126 3.66 12.43 -15.21
CA VAL A 126 3.47 13.71 -15.91
C VAL A 126 4.65 14.05 -16.84
N HIS A 127 5.82 13.45 -16.62
CA HIS A 127 7.08 13.83 -17.29
C HIS A 127 7.55 12.84 -18.38
N SER A 128 6.80 11.78 -18.67
CA SER A 128 7.18 10.82 -19.72
C SER A 128 6.54 11.20 -21.05
N SER A 129 7.21 12.08 -21.80
CA SER A 129 6.96 12.23 -23.23
C SER A 129 7.58 11.03 -23.95
N ASN A 130 6.76 10.34 -24.74
CA ASN A 130 7.12 9.26 -25.68
C ASN A 130 7.38 7.87 -25.05
N HIS A 131 6.38 7.01 -25.22
CA HIS A 131 6.43 5.53 -25.19
C HIS A 131 6.59 4.82 -23.84
N ALA A 132 5.53 4.87 -23.02
CA ALA A 132 4.89 3.74 -22.32
C ALA A 132 3.91 4.31 -21.28
N PRO A 133 2.80 3.62 -20.93
CA PRO A 133 2.02 4.03 -19.77
C PRO A 133 2.92 3.84 -18.54
N SER A 134 3.43 4.96 -18.02
CA SER A 134 4.05 5.04 -16.70
C SER A 134 3.05 4.46 -15.71
N SER A 135 3.34 3.26 -15.19
CA SER A 135 2.44 2.59 -14.25
C SER A 135 2.26 3.51 -13.06
N ILE A 136 1.05 4.00 -12.87
CA ILE A 136 0.61 4.67 -11.65
C ILE A 136 0.02 3.59 -10.77
N CYS A 137 0.30 3.65 -9.46
CA CYS A 137 -0.50 2.92 -8.48
C CYS A 137 -1.96 3.36 -8.67
N SER A 138 -2.70 2.55 -9.41
CA SER A 138 -4.01 2.93 -9.95
C SER A 138 -5.10 2.78 -8.89
N TRP A 139 -4.82 2.00 -7.83
CA TRP A 139 -5.74 1.72 -6.75
C TRP A 139 -5.09 2.03 -5.41
N VAL A 140 -5.61 3.07 -4.75
CA VAL A 140 -5.15 3.46 -3.41
C VAL A 140 -6.35 3.50 -2.48
N ARG A 141 -6.34 2.68 -1.44
CA ARG A 141 -7.41 2.67 -0.43
C ARG A 141 -6.96 3.44 0.80
N LEU A 142 -7.71 4.48 1.17
CA LEU A 142 -7.35 5.44 2.22
C LEU A 142 -8.47 5.63 3.24
N GLU A 143 -9.57 4.88 3.14
CA GLU A 143 -10.69 4.99 4.09
C GLU A 143 -10.27 4.61 5.52
N PHE A 144 -10.98 5.15 6.50
CA PHE A 144 -10.70 4.98 7.93
C PHE A 144 -9.27 5.35 8.29
N ASN A 145 -8.85 6.53 7.88
CA ASN A 145 -7.66 7.24 8.34
C ASN A 145 -8.11 8.58 9.00
N CYS A 146 -7.19 9.51 9.21
CA CYS A 146 -7.46 10.84 9.76
C CYS A 146 -7.28 11.94 8.70
N ILE A 147 -7.91 11.74 7.55
CA ILE A 147 -7.78 12.62 6.39
C ILE A 147 -8.95 13.58 6.36
N ASP A 148 -8.69 14.88 6.51
CA ASP A 148 -9.62 15.91 6.05
C ASP A 148 -9.60 15.92 4.51
N VAL A 149 -10.66 15.35 3.90
CA VAL A 149 -10.78 15.16 2.45
C VAL A 149 -10.94 16.48 1.71
N LYS A 150 -11.60 17.47 2.33
CA LYS A 150 -11.76 18.79 1.73
C LYS A 150 -10.39 19.46 1.65
N LYS A 151 -9.68 19.50 2.79
CA LYS A 151 -8.33 20.06 2.86
C LYS A 151 -7.35 19.32 1.94
N LEU A 152 -7.47 17.99 1.82
CA LEU A 152 -6.68 17.20 0.87
C LEU A 152 -6.93 17.67 -0.56
N THR A 153 -8.20 17.76 -0.95
CA THR A 153 -8.61 18.15 -2.32
C THR A 153 -8.16 19.56 -2.66
N ASP A 154 -8.28 20.50 -1.73
CA ASP A 154 -7.86 21.90 -1.89
C ASP A 154 -6.33 22.05 -2.07
N ARG A 155 -5.56 21.11 -1.51
CA ARG A 155 -4.08 21.11 -1.57
C ARG A 155 -3.53 20.41 -2.80
N LEU A 156 -4.25 19.44 -3.34
CA LEU A 156 -3.79 18.68 -4.49
C LEU A 156 -3.88 19.49 -5.80
N PRO A 157 -2.89 19.38 -6.70
CA PRO A 157 -2.97 19.96 -8.02
C PRO A 157 -4.20 19.46 -8.81
N THR A 158 -4.78 20.33 -9.63
CA THR A 158 -5.94 19.99 -10.48
C THR A 158 -5.70 18.77 -11.38
N SER A 159 -4.44 18.54 -11.79
CA SER A 159 -4.05 17.36 -12.57
C SER A 159 -4.25 16.05 -11.82
N ILE A 160 -4.12 16.06 -10.48
CA ILE A 160 -4.33 14.90 -9.61
C ILE A 160 -5.80 14.79 -9.22
N THR A 161 -6.44 15.88 -8.80
CA THR A 161 -7.85 15.84 -8.34
C THR A 161 -8.80 15.38 -9.44
N ARG A 162 -8.55 15.74 -10.71
CA ARG A 162 -9.31 15.21 -11.87
C ARG A 162 -9.15 13.71 -12.10
N ARG A 163 -8.09 13.11 -11.55
CA ARG A 163 -7.78 11.68 -11.67
C ARG A 163 -8.27 10.89 -10.45
N LEU A 164 -8.59 11.55 -9.34
CA LEU A 164 -9.21 10.93 -8.19
C LEU A 164 -10.62 10.49 -8.56
N GLN A 165 -10.84 9.19 -8.59
CA GLN A 165 -12.16 8.61 -8.69
C GLN A 165 -12.54 8.08 -7.31
N VAL A 166 -13.32 8.88 -6.58
CA VAL A 166 -14.01 8.41 -5.38
C VAL A 166 -15.15 7.53 -5.86
N ASP A 167 -15.02 6.23 -5.65
CA ASP A 167 -15.99 5.24 -6.12
C ASP A 167 -16.68 4.57 -4.93
N ASP A 168 -18.01 4.64 -4.92
CA ASP A 168 -18.87 3.99 -3.93
C ASP A 168 -19.36 2.62 -4.41
N ASN A 169 -19.20 2.30 -5.71
CA ASN A 169 -19.82 1.15 -6.38
C ASN A 169 -18.91 -0.08 -6.54
N GLY A 170 -17.91 -0.24 -5.66
CA GLY A 170 -17.18 -1.50 -5.58
C GLY A 170 -16.18 -1.76 -6.71
N CYS A 171 -15.73 -0.71 -7.40
CA CYS A 171 -14.69 -0.78 -8.42
C CYS A 171 -13.42 -1.45 -7.87
N THR A 172 -12.89 -2.42 -8.60
CA THR A 172 -11.66 -3.15 -8.25
C THR A 172 -10.73 -3.24 -9.47
N PRO A 173 -9.44 -3.55 -9.27
CA PRO A 173 -8.51 -3.83 -10.36
C PRO A 173 -9.05 -4.86 -11.37
N THR A 174 -9.85 -5.82 -10.92
CA THR A 174 -10.43 -6.88 -11.74
C THR A 174 -11.82 -6.55 -12.31
N ARG A 175 -12.50 -5.51 -11.80
CA ARG A 175 -13.87 -5.12 -12.17
C ARG A 175 -14.04 -3.59 -12.29
N CYS A 176 -13.09 -2.89 -12.92
CA CYS A 176 -13.28 -1.46 -13.25
C CYS A 176 -14.30 -1.34 -14.37
N CYS A 177 -15.43 -0.66 -14.12
CA CYS A 177 -16.43 -0.33 -15.14
C CYS A 177 -15.95 0.74 -16.15
N CYS A 178 -14.67 1.09 -16.05
CA CYS A 178 -13.99 2.12 -16.79
C CYS A 178 -13.58 1.52 -18.14
N GLU A 179 -14.47 1.60 -19.14
CA GLU A 179 -14.37 0.92 -20.45
C GLU A 179 -13.10 1.17 -21.28
N ASN A 180 -12.16 2.02 -20.82
CA ASN A 180 -10.89 2.26 -21.48
C ASN A 180 -9.69 2.16 -20.51
N ARG A 181 -9.18 0.94 -20.29
CA ARG A 181 -7.92 0.67 -19.55
C ARG A 181 -6.71 1.47 -20.06
N ARG A 182 -6.79 2.02 -21.28
CA ARG A 182 -5.66 2.68 -21.96
C ARG A 182 -5.67 4.21 -21.89
N GLN A 183 -6.76 4.86 -21.46
CA GLN A 183 -6.90 6.32 -21.66
C GLN A 183 -7.02 7.18 -20.41
N ASN A 184 -7.29 6.62 -19.22
CA ASN A 184 -7.28 7.44 -18.01
C ASN A 184 -6.54 6.72 -16.88
N GLN A 185 -5.38 7.26 -16.52
CA GLN A 185 -4.56 6.90 -15.37
C GLN A 185 -5.27 7.30 -14.06
N ARG A 186 -6.49 6.82 -13.83
CA ARG A 186 -7.27 7.20 -12.65
C ARG A 186 -6.64 6.61 -11.40
N ILE A 187 -6.66 7.38 -10.33
CA ILE A 187 -6.33 6.92 -8.99
C ILE A 187 -7.66 6.70 -8.33
N HIS A 188 -7.97 5.45 -8.09
CA HIS A 188 -9.21 5.11 -7.45
C HIS A 188 -9.00 5.15 -5.95
N THR A 189 -9.57 6.17 -5.32
CA THR A 189 -9.58 6.37 -3.87
C THR A 189 -10.93 5.94 -3.32
N LYS A 190 -11.09 4.62 -3.22
CA LYS A 190 -12.34 4.00 -2.77
C LYS A 190 -12.70 4.50 -1.37
N PHE A 191 -13.96 4.90 -1.18
CA PHE A 191 -14.48 5.33 0.12
C PHE A 191 -13.65 6.42 0.82
N LEU A 192 -12.92 7.25 0.08
CA LEU A 192 -12.12 8.34 0.66
C LEU A 192 -12.89 9.24 1.64
N PRO A 193 -14.19 9.54 1.46
CA PRO A 193 -14.98 10.30 2.44
C PRO A 193 -15.15 9.62 3.80
N LEU A 194 -14.99 8.29 3.89
CA LEU A 194 -15.08 7.56 5.14
C LEU A 194 -13.77 7.71 5.90
N GLN A 195 -13.71 8.67 6.83
CA GLN A 195 -12.54 8.96 7.64
C GLN A 195 -12.94 9.00 9.11
N TYR A 196 -11.98 8.75 10.00
CA TYR A 196 -12.21 8.93 11.43
C TYR A 196 -12.44 10.41 11.74
N THR A 197 -13.52 10.69 12.46
CA THR A 197 -13.84 12.04 12.96
C THR A 197 -13.01 12.40 14.20
N VAL A 198 -12.60 11.39 14.96
CA VAL A 198 -11.73 11.45 16.13
C VAL A 198 -10.80 10.25 16.02
N MET A 199 -9.50 10.42 16.31
CA MET A 199 -8.57 9.31 16.39
C MET A 199 -9.15 8.23 17.31
N PRO A 200 -9.18 6.95 16.92
CA PRO A 200 -9.39 5.92 17.91
C PRO A 200 -8.23 6.02 18.90
N ASP A 201 -8.53 6.45 20.12
CA ASP A 201 -7.60 6.35 21.22
C ASP A 201 -7.12 4.90 21.26
N THR A 202 -5.84 4.69 21.49
CA THR A 202 -5.23 3.35 21.61
C THR A 202 -5.67 2.64 22.90
N GLU A 203 -6.87 2.93 23.41
CA GLU A 203 -7.44 2.35 24.61
C GLU A 203 -8.28 1.12 24.25
N ASP A 204 -7.84 0.00 24.84
CA ASP A 204 -8.57 -1.22 25.15
C ASP A 204 -9.08 -2.07 23.98
N ILE A 205 -8.13 -2.77 23.35
CA ILE A 205 -8.40 -4.16 22.94
C ILE A 205 -8.35 -4.99 24.23
N ASP A 206 -9.44 -4.97 24.98
CA ASP A 206 -9.71 -5.99 25.99
C ASP A 206 -9.84 -7.34 25.27
N ASP A 207 -9.11 -8.32 25.78
CA ASP A 207 -9.16 -9.73 25.40
C ASP A 207 -10.61 -10.26 25.39
N GLN A 208 -11.07 -10.75 24.23
CA GLN A 208 -12.13 -11.77 24.12
C GLN A 208 -11.76 -12.83 23.07
#